data_AF-A0A2N7HJH0-F1
#
_entry.id   AF-A0A2N7HJH0-F1
#
_cell.length_a   1.000
_cell.length_b   1.000
_cell.length_c   1.000
_cell.angle_alpha   90.00
_cell.angle_beta   90.00
_cell.angle_gamma   90.00
#
_symmetry.space_group_name_H-M   'P 1'
#
loop_
_entity.id
_entity.type
_entity.pdbx_description
1 polymer ?
#
loop_
_entity_poly.entity_id
_entity_poly.type
_entity_poly.pdbx_seq_one_letter_code
_entity_poly.pdbx_strand_id
1 'polypeptide(L)'
;QPTGVLEWISDNMSPELDNKLKQAIRAKRKRHFNAEQVHTKKKSIDLDYRVWEKLSQRANELGCTLSDAIEYLVSEASRSEQASKTVTSLKEDLSKLLSDDK
;
A
#
# COMPACT_ATOMS: atom_id res chain seq x y z
N GLN A 1 14.64 -18.76 -32.89
CA GLN A 1 15.76 -17.79 -32.80
C GLN A 1 15.18 -16.50 -32.20
N PRO A 2 15.66 -16.02 -31.04
CA PRO A 2 15.09 -14.84 -30.36
C PRO A 2 15.20 -13.54 -31.19
N THR A 3 16.16 -13.47 -32.10
CA THR A 3 16.33 -12.34 -33.05
C THR A 3 15.22 -12.30 -34.11
N GLY A 4 14.83 -13.44 -34.68
CA GLY A 4 13.77 -13.49 -35.70
C GLY A 4 12.37 -13.11 -35.19
N VAL A 5 12.16 -13.17 -33.86
CA VAL A 5 10.92 -12.68 -33.24
C VAL A 5 10.84 -11.15 -33.31
N LEU A 6 11.96 -10.44 -33.22
CA LEU A 6 12.00 -8.98 -33.32
C LEU A 6 11.68 -8.51 -34.74
N GLU A 7 12.24 -9.19 -35.74
CA GLU A 7 11.95 -8.95 -37.15
C GLU A 7 10.46 -9.19 -37.44
N TRP A 8 9.91 -10.32 -36.98
CA TRP A 8 8.49 -10.61 -37.17
C TRP A 8 7.56 -9.58 -36.51
N ILE A 9 7.90 -9.11 -35.30
CA ILE A 9 7.15 -8.05 -34.60
C ILE A 9 7.22 -6.74 -35.40
N SER A 10 8.37 -6.39 -35.95
CA SER A 10 8.51 -5.19 -36.80
C SER A 10 7.60 -5.25 -38.03
N ASP A 11 7.50 -6.43 -38.65
CA ASP A 11 6.86 -6.58 -39.95
C ASP A 11 5.34 -6.86 -39.86
N ASN A 12 4.87 -7.48 -38.76
CA ASN A 12 3.51 -8.01 -38.66
C ASN A 12 2.68 -7.46 -37.47
N MET A 13 3.27 -6.66 -36.58
CA MET A 13 2.56 -6.18 -35.39
C MET A 13 1.57 -5.06 -35.75
N SER A 14 0.33 -5.18 -35.27
CA SER A 14 -0.64 -4.08 -35.31
C SER A 14 -0.13 -2.89 -34.49
N PRO A 15 -0.18 -1.64 -35.02
CA PRO A 15 0.23 -0.45 -34.29
C PRO A 15 -0.48 -0.26 -32.94
N GLU A 16 -1.73 -0.72 -32.82
CA GLU A 16 -2.51 -0.63 -31.58
C GLU A 16 -1.96 -1.52 -30.45
N LEU A 17 -1.28 -2.60 -30.82
CA LEU A 17 -0.74 -3.59 -29.89
C LEU A 17 0.69 -3.29 -29.46
N ASP A 18 1.45 -2.51 -30.22
CA ASP A 18 2.85 -2.20 -29.91
C ASP A 18 3.02 -1.57 -28.51
N ASN A 19 2.20 -0.56 -28.19
CA ASN A 19 2.24 0.09 -26.88
C ASN A 19 1.86 -0.86 -25.74
N LYS A 20 0.82 -1.69 -25.93
CA LYS A 20 0.37 -2.67 -24.94
C LYS A 20 1.43 -3.75 -24.72
N LEU A 21 2.08 -4.21 -25.79
CA LEU A 21 3.18 -5.18 -25.72
C LEU A 21 4.35 -4.62 -24.93
N LYS A 22 4.79 -3.40 -25.24
CA LYS A 22 5.88 -2.72 -24.51
C LYS A 22 5.56 -2.61 -23.01
N GLN A 23 4.34 -2.21 -22.66
CA GLN A 23 3.88 -2.14 -21.27
C GLN A 23 3.88 -3.53 -20.60
N ALA A 24 3.37 -4.56 -21.27
CA ALA A 24 3.31 -5.92 -20.75
C ALA A 24 4.71 -6.50 -20.48
N ILE A 25 5.66 -6.30 -21.40
CA ILE A 25 7.06 -6.72 -21.23
C ILE A 25 7.71 -5.98 -20.06
N ARG A 26 7.51 -4.67 -19.91
CA ARG A 26 8.03 -3.91 -18.76
C ARG A 26 7.47 -4.44 -17.44
N ALA A 27 6.17 -4.69 -17.37
CA ALA A 27 5.52 -5.25 -16.19
C ALA A 27 6.06 -6.65 -15.86
N LYS A 28 6.23 -7.51 -16.88
CA LYS A 28 6.78 -8.87 -16.73
C LYS A 28 8.21 -8.84 -16.19
N ARG A 29 9.09 -8.01 -16.76
CA ARG A 29 10.48 -7.84 -16.31
C ARG A 29 10.52 -7.35 -14.86
N LYS A 30 9.77 -6.30 -14.52
CA LYS A 30 9.69 -5.80 -13.14
C LYS A 30 9.23 -6.86 -12.16
N ARG A 31 8.19 -7.63 -12.49
CA ARG A 31 7.66 -8.72 -11.64
C ARG A 31 8.67 -9.86 -11.47
N HIS A 32 9.43 -10.18 -12.52
CA HIS A 32 10.49 -11.20 -12.46
C HIS A 32 11.54 -10.80 -11.41
N PHE A 33 12.14 -9.61 -11.53
CA PHE A 33 13.16 -9.14 -10.59
C PHE A 33 12.60 -8.91 -9.17
N ASN A 34 11.40 -8.35 -9.03
CA ASN A 34 10.76 -8.18 -7.72
C ASN A 34 10.43 -9.52 -7.03
N ALA A 35 10.35 -10.64 -7.76
CA ALA A 35 10.09 -11.94 -7.16
C ALA A 35 11.34 -12.54 -6.47
N GLU A 36 12.53 -11.98 -6.71
CA GLU A 36 13.79 -12.45 -6.12
C GLU A 36 13.89 -12.06 -4.63
N GLN A 37 13.39 -10.89 -4.25
CA GLN A 37 13.46 -10.39 -2.87
C GLN A 37 12.07 -10.31 -2.23
N VAL A 38 11.90 -10.86 -1.02
CA VAL A 38 10.58 -10.95 -0.36
C VAL A 38 9.92 -9.57 -0.16
N HIS A 39 10.68 -8.56 0.28
CA HIS A 39 10.16 -7.21 0.54
C HIS A 39 9.76 -6.42 -0.73
N THR A 40 10.17 -6.85 -1.93
CA THR A 40 9.77 -6.19 -3.19
C THR A 40 8.59 -6.91 -3.85
N LYS A 41 8.20 -8.08 -3.34
CA LYS A 41 6.98 -8.78 -3.74
C LYS A 41 5.76 -7.97 -3.33
N LYS A 42 4.78 -7.91 -4.22
CA LYS A 42 3.49 -7.25 -3.99
C LYS A 42 2.40 -8.30 -3.86
N LYS A 43 1.39 -8.02 -3.04
CA LYS A 43 0.25 -8.90 -2.79
C LYS A 43 -1.00 -8.23 -3.38
N SER A 44 -1.78 -9.01 -4.11
CA SER A 44 -3.13 -8.62 -4.49
C SER A 44 -4.07 -8.92 -3.33
N ILE A 45 -4.89 -7.93 -2.97
CA ILE A 45 -5.93 -8.04 -1.95
C ILE A 45 -7.22 -7.49 -2.56
N ASP A 46 -8.33 -8.12 -2.22
CA ASP A 46 -9.66 -7.62 -2.59
C ASP A 46 -10.22 -6.81 -1.41
N LEU A 47 -10.79 -5.65 -1.72
CA LEU A 47 -11.42 -4.75 -0.76
C LEU A 47 -12.84 -4.45 -1.23
N ASP A 48 -13.77 -4.33 -0.28
CA ASP A 48 -15.10 -3.80 -0.58
C ASP A 48 -14.98 -2.39 -1.14
N TYR A 49 -15.84 -2.07 -2.11
CA TYR A 49 -15.79 -0.78 -2.82
C TYR A 49 -15.74 0.42 -1.86
N ARG A 50 -16.58 0.43 -0.81
CA ARG A 50 -16.63 1.55 0.15
C ARG A 50 -15.37 1.68 1.00
N VAL A 51 -14.69 0.57 1.27
CA VAL A 51 -13.43 0.57 2.03
C VAL A 51 -12.30 1.10 1.13
N TRP A 52 -12.24 0.60 -0.10
CA TRP A 52 -11.30 1.08 -1.10
C TRP A 52 -11.48 2.58 -1.40
N GLU A 53 -12.72 3.05 -1.55
CA GLU A 53 -13.02 4.46 -1.83
C GLU A 53 -12.48 5.38 -0.73
N LYS A 54 -12.76 5.07 0.54
CA LYS A 54 -12.24 5.83 1.69
C LYS A 54 -10.73 5.82 1.76
N LEU A 55 -10.12 4.65 1.55
CA LEU A 55 -8.66 4.52 1.57
C LEU A 55 -8.03 5.32 0.42
N SER A 56 -8.62 5.28 -0.77
CA SER A 56 -8.16 6.03 -1.93
C SER A 56 -8.28 7.53 -1.73
N GLN A 57 -9.37 8.02 -1.16
CA GLN A 57 -9.53 9.43 -0.81
C GLN A 57 -8.46 9.86 0.18
N ARG A 58 -8.25 9.09 1.26
CA ARG A 58 -7.23 9.39 2.27
C ARG A 58 -5.81 9.39 1.70
N ALA A 59 -5.47 8.43 0.83
CA ALA A 59 -4.17 8.38 0.18
C ALA A 59 -3.95 9.60 -0.76
N ASN A 60 -4.99 10.00 -1.50
CA ASN A 60 -4.94 11.18 -2.35
C ASN A 60 -4.78 12.48 -1.55
N GLU A 61 -5.48 12.63 -0.42
CA GLU A 61 -5.33 13.77 0.50
C GLU A 61 -3.90 13.88 1.06
N LEU A 62 -3.29 12.73 1.38
CA LEU A 62 -1.92 12.64 1.89
C LEU A 62 -0.85 12.72 0.77
N GLY A 63 -1.26 12.66 -0.50
CA GLY A 63 -0.35 12.64 -1.65
C GLY A 63 0.56 11.41 -1.70
N CYS A 64 0.15 10.28 -1.12
CA CYS A 64 0.97 9.07 -0.99
C CYS A 64 0.35 7.86 -1.69
N THR A 65 1.07 6.73 -1.74
CA THR A 65 0.51 5.51 -2.32
C THR A 65 -0.47 4.84 -1.34
N LEU A 66 -1.38 4.00 -1.84
CA LEU A 66 -2.30 3.24 -0.98
C LEU A 66 -1.57 2.43 0.10
N SER A 67 -0.39 1.88 -0.21
CA SER A 67 0.40 1.12 0.75
C SER A 67 0.94 2.02 1.87
N ASP A 68 1.45 3.20 1.53
CA ASP A 68 1.97 4.16 2.52
C ASP A 68 0.84 4.72 3.39
N ALA A 69 -0.34 4.95 2.79
CA ALA A 69 -1.53 5.36 3.52
C ALA A 69 -1.96 4.31 4.54
N ILE A 70 -1.92 3.02 4.19
CA ILE A 70 -2.19 1.92 5.14
C ILE A 70 -1.18 1.94 6.28
N GLU A 71 0.11 2.05 5.98
CA GLU A 71 1.16 2.08 7.01
C GLU A 71 1.00 3.27 7.96
N TYR A 72 0.69 4.44 7.41
CA TYR A 72 0.38 5.64 8.18
C TYR A 72 -0.82 5.41 9.11
N LEU A 73 -1.95 4.91 8.60
CA LEU A 73 -3.17 4.67 9.38
C LEU A 73 -2.96 3.63 10.48
N VAL A 74 -2.21 2.56 10.20
CA VAL A 74 -1.85 1.56 11.22
C VAL A 74 -0.99 2.20 12.32
N SER A 75 0.02 3.00 11.94
CA SER A 75 0.86 3.70 12.91
C SER A 75 0.05 4.70 13.77
N GLU A 76 -0.91 5.38 13.16
CA GLU A 76 -1.78 6.35 13.83
C GLU A 76 -2.72 5.66 14.82
N ALA A 77 -3.34 4.55 14.42
CA ALA A 77 -4.19 3.75 15.28
C ALA A 77 -3.43 3.24 16.51
N SER A 78 -2.21 2.73 16.35
CA SER A 78 -1.37 2.28 17.46
C SER A 78 -0.99 3.42 18.42
N ARG A 79 -0.65 4.60 17.89
CA ARG A 79 -0.36 5.79 18.71
C ARG A 79 -1.60 6.24 19.49
N SER A 80 -2.76 6.28 18.85
CA SER A 80 -4.03 6.66 19.49
C SER A 80 -4.41 5.69 20.61
N GLU A 81 -4.20 4.39 20.41
CA GLU A 81 -4.47 3.37 21.44
C GLU A 81 -3.56 3.58 22.66
N GLN A 82 -2.25 3.78 22.45
CA GLN A 82 -1.31 4.07 23.53
C GLN A 82 -1.67 5.36 24.28
N ALA A 83 -2.02 6.42 23.56
CA ALA A 83 -2.45 7.69 24.17
C ALA A 83 -3.74 7.52 25.00
N SER A 84 -4.70 6.73 24.53
CA SER A 84 -5.91 6.45 25.31
C SER A 84 -5.60 5.68 26.59
N LYS A 85 -4.65 4.73 26.56
CA LYS A 85 -4.23 3.97 27.74
C LYS A 85 -3.52 4.87 28.77
N THR A 86 -2.62 5.73 28.33
CA THR A 86 -1.91 6.66 29.23
C THR A 86 -2.87 7.65 29.88
N VAL A 87 -3.81 8.22 29.12
CA VAL A 87 -4.84 9.11 29.67
C VAL A 87 -5.73 8.39 30.70
N THR A 88 -6.09 7.13 30.44
CA THR A 88 -6.89 6.34 31.38
C THR A 88 -6.11 6.06 32.67
N SER A 89 -4.85 5.63 32.58
CA SER A 89 -3.97 5.43 33.73
C SER A 89 -3.81 6.71 34.56
N LEU A 90 -3.53 7.84 33.91
CA LEU A 90 -3.37 9.13 34.60
C LEU A 90 -4.66 9.52 35.33
N LYS A 91 -5.82 9.29 34.73
CA LYS A 91 -7.11 9.57 35.36
C LYS A 91 -7.34 8.69 36.59
N GLU A 92 -6.99 7.42 36.52
CA GLU A 92 -7.09 6.48 37.65
C GLU A 92 -6.15 6.88 38.79
N ASP A 93 -4.90 7.22 38.48
CA ASP A 93 -3.91 7.62 39.48
C ASP A 93 -4.30 8.93 40.18
N LEU A 94 -4.79 9.92 39.42
CA LEU A 94 -5.32 11.16 39.97
C LEU A 94 -6.55 10.92 40.84
N SER A 95 -7.44 10.01 40.43
CA SER A 95 -8.65 9.69 41.20
C SER A 95 -8.30 9.04 42.53
N LYS A 96 -7.29 8.16 42.57
CA LYS A 96 -6.78 7.54 43.81
C LYS A 96 -6.19 8.59 44.75
N LEU A 97 -5.33 9.46 44.24
CA LEU A 97 -4.71 10.55 45.01
C LEU A 97 -5.76 11.45 45.68
N LEU A 98 -6.79 11.83 44.94
CA LEU A 98 -7.89 12.67 45.47
C LEU A 98 -8.81 11.94 46.44
N SER A 99 -8.92 10.61 46.35
CA SER A 99 -9.69 9.82 47.32
C SER A 99 -8.92 9.56 48.62
N ASP A 100 -7.59 9.55 48.58
CA ASP A 100 -6.74 9.34 49.75
C ASP A 100 -6.62 10.63 50.62
N ASP A 101 -6.96 11.80 50.08
CA ASP A 101 -6.99 13.11 50.78
C ASP A 101 -8.31 13.36 51.58
N LYS A 102 -9.20 12.36 51.70
CA LYS A 102 -10.41 12.40 52.54
C LYS A 102 -10.30 11.48 53.74
#